data_AF-A0A7C8LKE9-F1
#
_entry.id   AF-A0A7C8LKE9-F1
#
_cell.length_a   1.000
_cell.length_b   1.000
_cell.length_c   1.000
_cell.angle_alpha   90.00
_cell.angle_beta   90.00
_cell.angle_gamma   90.00
#
_symmetry.space_group_name_H-M   'P 1'
#
loop_
_entity.id
_entity.type
_entity.pdbx_description
1 polymer ?
#
loop_
_entity_poly.entity_id
_entity_poly.type
_entity_poly.pdbx_seq_one_letter_code
_entity_poly.pdbx_strand_id
1 'polypeptide(L)' 'MEEGDAEANYAYYALHKLKIRVKDFCSMDRYEKAATIAMIDKRIEKEKKEAKAIRNKGRRRR' A
#
# COMPACT_ATOMS: atom_id res chain seq x y z
N MET A 1 4.96 -16.90 0.34
CA MET A 1 4.25 -15.80 -0.33
C MET A 1 4.11 -16.22 -1.77
N GLU A 2 2.96 -16.81 -2.12
CA GLU A 2 2.64 -17.16 -3.51
C GLU A 2 2.44 -15.87 -4.31
N GLU A 3 3.02 -15.77 -5.51
CA GLU A 3 3.05 -14.55 -6.33
C GLU A 3 1.65 -13.95 -6.62
N GLY A 4 0.60 -14.76 -6.61
CA GLY A 4 -0.79 -14.30 -6.76
C GLY A 4 -1.32 -13.45 -5.59
N ASP A 5 -0.74 -13.59 -4.40
CA ASP A 5 -1.19 -12.88 -3.19
C ASP A 5 -0.70 -11.43 -3.17
N ALA A 6 0.47 -11.15 -3.76
CA ALA A 6 1.07 -9.83 -3.74
C ALA A 6 0.25 -8.82 -4.54
N GLU A 7 -0.13 -9.16 -5.77
CA GLU A 7 -0.97 -8.30 -6.63
C GLU A 7 -2.37 -8.11 -6.04
N ALA A 8 -2.94 -9.14 -5.43
CA ALA A 8 -4.24 -9.06 -4.75
C ALA A 8 -4.20 -8.09 -3.55
N ASN A 9 -3.12 -8.11 -2.77
CA ASN A 9 -2.92 -7.18 -1.66
C ASN A 9 -2.78 -5.73 -2.14
N TYR A 10 -2.05 -5.49 -3.24
CA TYR A 10 -1.96 -4.16 -3.84
C TYR A 10 -3.31 -3.69 -4.40
N ALA A 11 -4.07 -4.56 -5.06
CA ALA A 11 -5.40 -4.25 -5.56
C ALA A 11 -6.38 -3.92 -4.42
N TYR A 12 -6.31 -4.67 -3.31
CA TYR A 12 -7.08 -4.39 -2.10
C TYR A 12 -6.72 -3.02 -1.50
N TYR A 13 -5.43 -2.71 -1.39
CA TYR A 13 -4.96 -1.41 -0.91
C TYR A 13 -5.43 -0.28 -1.84
N ALA A 14 -5.33 -0.47 -3.17
CA ALA A 14 -5.80 0.50 -4.15
C ALA A 14 -7.32 0.76 -4.03
N LEU A 15 -8.12 -0.28 -3.82
CA LEU A 15 -9.56 -0.13 -3.61
C LEU A 15 -9.86 0.65 -2.32
N HIS A 16 -9.25 0.27 -1.21
CA HIS A 16 -9.62 0.81 0.10
C HIS A 16 -9.02 2.20 0.40
N LYS A 17 -7.80 2.47 -0.10
CA LYS A 17 -7.06 3.72 0.19
C LYS A 17 -7.08 4.69 -0.98
N LEU A 18 -7.04 4.19 -2.22
CA LEU A 18 -7.02 5.03 -3.43
C LEU A 18 -8.39 5.11 -4.13
N LYS A 19 -9.38 4.31 -3.70
CA LYS A 19 -10.71 4.19 -4.33
C LYS A 19 -10.68 3.81 -5.81
N ILE A 20 -9.62 3.13 -6.24
CA ILE A 20 -9.48 2.59 -7.59
C ILE A 20 -10.21 1.24 -7.64
N ARG A 21 -11.09 1.00 -8.61
CA ARG A 21 -11.74 -0.31 -8.71
C ARG A 21 -10.69 -1.36 -9.07
N VAL A 22 -10.80 -2.54 -8.47
CA VAL A 22 -9.88 -3.66 -8.72
C VAL A 22 -9.81 -4.03 -10.20
N LYS A 23 -10.96 -3.97 -10.91
CA LYS A 23 -11.02 -4.20 -12.36
C LYS A 23 -10.17 -3.20 -13.15
N ASP A 24 -10.19 -1.93 -12.75
CA ASP A 24 -9.42 -0.87 -13.42
C ASP A 24 -7.92 -1.08 -13.17
N PHE A 25 -7.52 -1.40 -11.93
CA PHE A 25 -6.12 -1.72 -11.59
C PHE A 25 -5.59 -2.95 -12.34
N CYS A 26 -6.39 -4.02 -12.46
CA CYS A 26 -6.00 -5.20 -13.23
C CYS A 26 -5.87 -4.93 -14.73
N SER A 27 -6.65 -3.98 -15.25
CA SER A 27 -6.67 -3.61 -16.67
C SER A 27 -5.61 -2.54 -17.04
N MET A 28 -4.87 -2.01 -16.06
CA MET A 28 -3.80 -1.03 -16.32
C MET A 28 -2.66 -1.63 -17.14
N ASP A 29 -2.03 -0.79 -17.97
CA ASP A 29 -0.80 -1.17 -18.66
C ASP A 29 0.31 -1.52 -17.67
N ARG A 30 1.26 -2.37 -18.09
CA ARG A 30 2.32 -2.88 -17.22
C ARG A 30 3.14 -1.76 -16.56
N TYR A 31 3.37 -0.65 -17.27
CA TYR A 31 4.10 0.50 -16.71
C TYR A 31 3.27 1.26 -15.66
N GLU A 32 2.00 1.51 -15.93
CA GLU A 32 1.09 2.18 -15.00
C GLU A 32 0.84 1.35 -13.74
N LYS A 33 0.67 0.04 -13.92
CA LYS A 33 0.54 -0.90 -12.81
C LYS A 33 1.79 -0.88 -11.92
N ALA A 34 2.97 -0.96 -12.52
CA ALA A 34 4.24 -0.89 -11.78
C ALA A 34 4.41 0.45 -11.03
N ALA A 35 4.07 1.57 -11.68
CA ALA A 35 4.11 2.89 -11.04
C ALA A 35 3.14 2.98 -9.86
N THR A 36 1.94 2.42 -10.00
CA THR A 36 0.92 2.37 -8.94
C THR A 36 1.41 1.54 -7.75
N ILE A 37 1.98 0.36 -7.99
CA ILE A 37 2.58 -0.49 -6.95
C ILE A 37 3.69 0.27 -6.21
N ALA A 38 4.61 0.90 -6.94
CA ALA A 38 5.71 1.66 -6.33
C ALA A 38 5.23 2.85 -5.46
N MET A 39 4.14 3.51 -5.87
CA MET A 39 3.52 4.57 -5.06
C MET A 39 2.87 4.02 -3.79
N ILE A 40 2.21 2.85 -3.88
CA ILE A 40 1.63 2.17 -2.73
C ILE A 40 2.73 1.79 -1.74
N ASP A 41 3.84 1.21 -2.21
CA ASP A 41 4.99 0.84 -1.37
C ASP A 41 5.54 2.04 -0.59
N LYS A 42 5.80 3.16 -1.26
CA LYS A 42 6.25 4.40 -0.60
C LYS A 42 5.29 4.86 0.49
N ARG A 43 3.98 4.67 0.27
CA ARG A 43 2.96 5.07 1.25
C ARG A 43 2.90 4.12 2.44
N ILE A 44 2.99 2.81 2.22
CA ILE A 44 3.07 1.80 3.27
C ILE A 44 4.31 2.04 4.14
N GLU A 45 5.46 2.33 3.55
CA GLU A 45 6.68 2.67 4.29
C GLU A 45 6.49 3.92 5.17
N LYS A 46 5.86 4.96 4.62
CA LYS A 46 5.56 6.18 5.37
C LYS A 46 4.61 5.91 6.53
N GLU A 47 3.50 5.21 6.30
CA GLU A 47 2.53 4.82 7.34
C GLU A 47 3.20 3.99 8.45
N LYS A 48 4.08 3.04 8.10
CA LYS A 48 4.87 2.26 9.07
C LYS A 48 5.80 3.15 9.90
N LYS A 49 6.49 4.12 9.29
CA LYS A 49 7.37 5.07 10.00
C LYS A 49 6.56 5.95 10.95
N GLU A 50 5.42 6.48 10.51
CA GLU A 50 4.53 7.31 11.32
C GLU A 50 3.94 6.51 12.50
N ALA A 51 3.44 5.29 12.25
CA ALA A 51 2.93 4.40 13.29
C ALA A 51 3.99 4.07 14.36
N LYS A 52 5.24 3.81 13.92
CA LYS A 52 6.38 3.58 14.83
C LYS A 52 6.71 4.82 15.65
N ALA A 53 6.69 6.00 15.03
CA ALA A 53 6.94 7.26 15.72
C ALA A 53 5.86 7.56 16.78
N ILE A 54 4.58 7.34 16.47
CA ILE A 54 3.46 7.48 17.41
C ILE A 54 3.62 6.50 18.58
N ARG A 55 3.89 5.21 18.30
CA ARG A 55 4.09 4.19 19.33
C ARG A 55 5.25 4.53 20.26
N ASN A 56 6.37 5.03 19.72
CA ASN A 56 7.52 5.46 20.51
C ASN A 56 7.21 6.70 21.37
N LYS A 57 6.49 7.68 20.84
CA LYS A 57 6.04 8.86 21.61
C LYS A 57 5.10 8.47 22.75
N GLY A 58 4.16 7.55 22.50
CA GLY A 58 3.23 7.03 23.53
C GLY A 58 3.95 6.28 24.64
N ARG A 59 5.00 5.50 24.30
CA ARG A 59 5.80 4.76 25.28
C ARG A 59 6.71 5.63 26.13
N ARG A 60 7.11 6.81 25.64
CA ARG A 60 7.97 7.77 26.37
C ARG A 60 7.18 8.69 27.31
N ARG A 61 5.85 8.67 27.22
CA ARG A 61 4.93 9.46 28.06
C ARG A 61 4.34 8.67 29.24
N ARG A 62 4.58 7.36 29.30
CA ARG A 62 4.36 6.50 30.47
C ARG A 62 5.68 6.32 31.19
#